data_AF-A0A950F6R8-F1
#
_entry.id   AF-A0A950F6R8-F1
#
_cell.length_a   1.000
_cell.length_b   1.000
_cell.length_c   1.000
_cell.angle_alpha   90.00
_cell.angle_beta   90.00
_cell.angle_gamma   90.00
#
_symmetry.space_group_name_H-M   'P 1'
#
loop_
_entity.id
_entity.type
_entity.pdbx_description
1 polymer ?
#
loop_
_entity_poly.entity_id
_entity_poly.type
_entity_poly.pdbx_seq_one_letter_code
_entity_poly.pdbx_strand_id
1 'polypeptide(L)'
;RARSAEFLVLVGTCTHLGCLPKQRFEKGELYASWPGGFFCPCHGSRFDLAGRVFAGSPASVNLRVPPYSYPDARTLMIGVDEKEKGAT
;
A
#
# COMPACT_ATOMS: atom_id res chain seq x y z
N ARG A 1 5.68 6.33 -1.14
CA ARG A 1 6.14 5.01 -0.60
C ARG A 1 6.58 5.24 0.86
N ALA A 2 7.04 4.25 1.64
CA ALA A 2 7.22 4.39 3.10
C ALA A 2 8.27 5.45 3.50
N ARG A 3 8.05 6.15 4.63
CA ARG A 3 8.92 7.22 5.18
C ARG A 3 9.70 6.79 6.41
N SER A 4 9.34 5.65 7.00
CA SER A 4 10.10 4.97 8.05
C SER A 4 10.22 3.49 7.70
N ALA A 5 11.19 2.79 8.31
CA ALA A 5 11.38 1.36 8.10
C ALA A 5 10.26 0.51 8.72
N GLU A 6 9.61 1.02 9.78
CA GLU A 6 8.63 0.27 10.58
C GLU A 6 7.21 0.35 10.05
N PHE A 7 6.83 1.46 9.40
CA PHE A 7 5.45 1.71 8.99
C PHE A 7 5.31 1.91 7.49
N LEU A 8 4.34 1.21 6.91
CA LEU A 8 3.89 1.39 5.54
C LEU A 8 2.46 1.94 5.54
N VAL A 9 2.28 3.13 4.95
CA VAL A 9 0.98 3.78 4.80
C VAL A 9 0.53 3.73 3.34
N LEU A 10 -0.62 3.11 3.08
CA LEU A 10 -1.20 2.95 1.75
C LEU A 10 -2.70 3.28 1.77
N VAL A 11 -3.21 3.76 0.64
CA VAL A 11 -4.64 3.81 0.36
C VAL A 11 -5.08 2.40 -0.03
N GLY A 12 -6.03 1.83 0.72
CA GLY A 12 -6.55 0.47 0.53
C GLY A 12 -7.45 0.27 -0.70
N THR A 13 -7.29 1.09 -1.74
CA THR A 13 -8.11 1.07 -2.95
C THR A 13 -7.31 0.49 -4.10
N CYS A 14 -7.80 -0.61 -4.68
CA CYS A 14 -7.18 -1.22 -5.85
C CYS A 14 -7.18 -0.24 -7.02
N THR A 15 -6.03 -0.09 -7.65
CA THR A 15 -5.79 0.86 -8.75
C THR A 15 -6.30 0.38 -10.10
N HIS A 16 -6.90 -0.81 -10.16
CA HIS A 16 -7.66 -1.25 -11.34
C HIS A 16 -9.00 -0.51 -11.42
N LEU A 17 -9.96 -0.88 -10.57
CA LEU A 17 -11.34 -0.35 -10.59
C LEU A 17 -11.91 -0.11 -9.17
N GLY A 18 -11.05 0.17 -8.19
CA GLY A 18 -11.49 0.72 -6.90
C GLY A 18 -11.91 -0.25 -5.81
N CYS A 19 -11.92 -1.57 -6.05
CA CYS A 19 -12.20 -2.56 -5.00
C CYS A 19 -11.18 -2.50 -3.84
N LEU A 20 -11.53 -3.03 -2.66
CA LEU A 20 -10.60 -3.17 -1.53
C LEU A 20 -9.77 -4.47 -1.64
N PRO A 21 -8.43 -4.41 -1.79
CA PRO A 21 -7.59 -5.60 -1.72
C PRO A 21 -7.66 -6.27 -0.35
N LYS A 22 -7.65 -7.60 -0.32
CA LYS A 22 -7.58 -8.40 0.89
C LYS A 22 -6.13 -8.63 1.30
N GLN A 23 -5.89 -8.71 2.61
CA GLN A 23 -4.60 -9.09 3.16
C GLN A 23 -4.36 -10.58 2.88
N ARG A 24 -3.18 -10.89 2.34
CA ARG A 24 -2.68 -12.24 2.09
C ARG A 24 -1.19 -12.26 2.43
N PHE A 25 -0.84 -11.99 3.68
CA PHE A 25 0.54 -11.72 4.08
C PHE A 25 1.38 -12.99 4.24
N GLU A 26 0.73 -14.14 4.38
CA GLU A 26 1.43 -15.40 4.60
C GLU A 26 1.98 -15.95 3.29
N LYS A 27 3.20 -16.51 3.36
CA LYS A 27 3.81 -17.18 2.20
C LYS A 27 2.99 -18.42 1.85
N GLY A 28 2.82 -18.68 0.56
CA GLY A 28 2.07 -19.84 0.09
C GLY A 28 0.54 -19.72 0.17
N GLU A 29 0.01 -18.67 0.82
CA GLU A 29 -1.42 -18.54 1.13
C GLU A 29 -2.32 -18.47 -0.12
N LEU A 30 -1.86 -17.83 -1.18
CA LEU A 30 -2.62 -17.69 -2.43
C LEU A 30 -2.27 -18.77 -3.47
N TYR A 31 -1.00 -19.14 -3.54
CA TYR A 31 -0.44 -20.20 -4.38
C TYR A 31 0.94 -20.57 -3.84
N ALA A 32 1.49 -21.73 -4.21
CA ALA A 32 2.70 -22.28 -3.59
C ALA A 32 3.91 -21.31 -3.53
N SER A 33 4.11 -20.48 -4.56
CA SER A 33 5.20 -19.49 -4.63
C SER A 33 4.80 -18.07 -4.20
N TRP A 34 3.62 -17.88 -3.59
CA TRP A 34 3.15 -16.57 -3.14
C TRP A 34 4.07 -16.03 -2.03
N PRO A 35 4.69 -14.85 -2.21
CA PRO A 35 5.63 -14.31 -1.22
C PRO A 35 4.96 -13.57 -0.05
N GLY A 36 3.64 -13.34 -0.10
CA GLY A 36 2.92 -12.45 0.80
C GLY A 36 2.59 -11.10 0.16
N GLY A 37 1.50 -10.46 0.59
CA GLY A 37 1.08 -9.14 0.12
C GLY A 37 -0.44 -8.93 0.17
N PHE A 38 -0.97 -8.25 -0.85
CA PHE A 38 -2.38 -7.96 -0.99
C PHE A 38 -2.95 -8.57 -2.27
N PHE A 39 -4.17 -9.08 -2.19
CA PHE A 39 -4.87 -9.69 -3.31
C PHE A 39 -6.24 -9.05 -3.52
N CYS A 40 -6.51 -8.52 -4.71
CA CYS A 40 -7.82 -7.98 -5.06
C CYS A 40 -8.66 -9.03 -5.81
N PRO A 41 -9.67 -9.63 -5.15
CA PRO A 41 -10.41 -10.77 -5.72
C PRO A 41 -11.33 -10.39 -6.89
N CYS A 42 -11.60 -9.09 -7.12
CA CYS A 42 -12.48 -8.65 -8.19
C CYS A 42 -11.98 -9.10 -9.58
N HIS A 43 -10.67 -8.98 -9.83
CA HIS A 43 -10.05 -9.33 -11.11
C HIS A 43 -8.67 -9.99 -10.95
N GLY A 44 -8.32 -10.40 -9.74
CA GLY A 44 -7.06 -11.10 -9.46
C GLY A 44 -5.81 -10.22 -9.44
N SER A 45 -5.94 -8.90 -9.27
CA SER A 45 -4.75 -8.03 -9.13
C SER A 45 -3.99 -8.35 -7.84
N ARG A 46 -2.67 -8.46 -7.94
CA ARG A 46 -1.78 -8.81 -6.81
C ARG A 46 -0.84 -7.65 -6.53
N PHE A 47 -0.61 -7.39 -5.25
CA PHE A 47 0.37 -6.42 -4.78
C PHE A 47 1.26 -7.08 -3.73
N ASP A 48 2.53 -6.71 -3.67
CA ASP A 48 3.44 -7.22 -2.63
C ASP A 48 3.22 -6.48 -1.29
N LEU A 49 3.98 -6.88 -0.26
CA LEU A 49 3.91 -6.26 1.06
C LEU A 49 4.24 -4.75 1.07
N ALA A 50 4.94 -4.24 0.04
CA ALA A 50 5.22 -2.81 -0.13
C ALA A 50 4.14 -2.07 -0.95
N GLY A 51 3.05 -2.75 -1.30
CA GLY A 51 1.96 -2.23 -2.12
C GLY A 51 2.31 -2.09 -3.61
N ARG A 52 3.39 -2.72 -4.08
CA ARG A 52 3.79 -2.70 -5.50
C ARG A 52 3.01 -3.73 -6.27
N VAL A 53 2.51 -3.36 -7.44
CA VAL A 53 1.74 -4.28 -8.28
C VAL A 53 2.65 -5.35 -8.91
N PHE A 54 2.22 -6.61 -8.89
CA PHE A 54 2.93 -7.67 -9.61
C PHE A 54 2.64 -7.58 -11.11
N ALA A 55 3.67 -7.82 -11.92
CA ALA A 55 3.54 -7.91 -13.37
C ALA A 55 2.45 -8.94 -13.77
N GLY A 56 1.71 -8.61 -14.83
CA GLY A 56 0.58 -9.42 -15.30
C GLY A 56 -0.71 -9.26 -14.49
N SER A 57 -0.75 -8.39 -13.48
CA SER A 57 -2.01 -8.00 -12.83
C SER A 57 -2.81 -7.02 -13.69
N PRO A 58 -4.15 -7.03 -13.63
CA PRO A 58 -4.98 -6.01 -14.30
C PRO A 58 -4.77 -4.58 -13.80
N ALA A 59 -4.48 -4.41 -12.51
CA ALA A 59 -4.05 -3.11 -11.98
C ALA A 59 -2.75 -2.67 -12.66
N SER A 60 -2.73 -1.44 -13.20
CA SER A 60 -1.60 -0.91 -13.97
C SER A 60 -0.56 -0.16 -13.12
N VAL A 61 -0.90 0.20 -11.88
CA VAL A 61 -0.03 0.99 -10.99
C VAL A 61 -0.07 0.47 -9.54
N ASN A 62 0.95 0.83 -8.76
CA ASN A 62 1.06 0.45 -7.35
C ASN A 62 -0.08 1.06 -6.50
N LEU A 63 -0.34 0.49 -5.31
CA LEU A 63 -1.21 1.11 -4.32
C LEU A 63 -0.69 2.51 -3.97
N ARG A 64 -1.62 3.47 -3.91
CA ARG A 64 -1.28 4.87 -3.67
C ARG A 64 -0.80 5.05 -2.24
N VAL A 65 0.21 5.90 -2.07
CA VAL A 65 0.63 6.39 -0.75
C VAL A 65 -0.03 7.74 -0.54
N PRO A 66 -0.80 7.95 0.54
CA PRO A 66 -1.41 9.25 0.81
C PRO A 66 -0.34 10.27 1.27
N PRO A 67 -0.63 11.56 1.31
CA PRO A 67 0.09 12.52 2.15
C PRO A 67 0.02 12.06 3.62
N TYR A 68 1.14 12.10 4.33
CA TYR A 68 1.17 11.88 5.78
C TYR A 68 2.42 12.54 6.37
N SER A 69 2.54 12.63 7.68
CA SER A 69 3.78 13.03 8.34
C SER A 69 3.84 12.48 9.77
N TYR A 70 5.01 12.56 10.38
CA TYR A 70 5.23 12.29 11.80
C TYR A 70 5.42 13.63 12.53
N PRO A 71 4.39 14.22 13.16
CA PRO A 71 4.54 15.44 13.97
C PRO A 71 5.43 15.23 15.21
N ASP A 72 5.44 14.02 15.75
CA ASP A 72 6.30 13.58 16.85
C ASP A 72 6.60 12.07 16.71
N ALA A 73 7.38 11.50 17.64
CA ALA A 73 7.81 10.10 17.58
C ALA A 73 6.70 9.06 17.75
N ARG A 74 5.51 9.44 18.22
CA ARG A 74 4.40 8.52 18.55
C ARG A 74 3.14 8.75 17.72
N THR A 75 3.13 9.79 16.90
CA THR A 75 1.96 10.20 16.13
C THR A 75 2.24 10.10 14.63
N LEU A 76 1.35 9.42 13.90
CA LEU A 76 1.30 9.44 12.43
C LEU A 76 0.03 10.17 12.01
N MET A 77 0.17 11.25 11.24
CA MET A 77 -0.95 12.06 10.76
C MET A 77 -1.09 11.92 9.25
N ILE A 78 -2.27 11.50 8.77
CA ILE A 78 -2.59 11.32 7.35
C ILE A 78 -3.30 12.58 6.84
N GLY A 79 -2.98 13.02 5.63
CA GLY A 79 -3.61 14.18 4.97
C GLY A 79 -2.80 15.47 5.02
N VAL A 80 -1.60 15.45 5.61
CA VAL A 80 -0.70 16.62 5.69
C VAL A 80 0.53 16.38 4.82
N ASP A 81 0.87 17.37 3.98
CA ASP A 81 2.10 17.31 3.19
C ASP A 81 3.29 17.75 4.03
N GLU A 82 4.41 17.01 3.92
CA GLU A 82 5.64 17.29 4.68
C GLU A 82 6.18 18.71 4.44
N LYS A 83 5.87 19.29 3.27
CA LYS A 83 6.29 20.64 2.87
C LYS A 83 5.55 21.76 3.61
N GLU A 84 4.36 21.51 4.15
CA GLU A 84 3.59 22.52 4.89
C GLU A 84 4.17 22.80 6.28
N LYS A 85 5.04 21.92 6.81
CA LYS A 85 5.74 22.15 8.08
C LYS A 85 6.82 23.23 8.05
N GLY A 86 7.15 23.76 6.87
CA GLY A 86 8.17 24.82 6.70
C GLY A 86 7.62 26.20 6.36
N ALA A 87 6.30 26.42 6.46
CA ALA A 87 5.62 27.64 6.01
C ALA A 87 5.19 28.59 7.16
N THR A 88 5.81 28.47 8.33
CA THR A 88 5.61 29.38 9.48
C THR A 88 6.93 29.86 10.02
#